data_AF-A0A955LZW1-F1
#
_entry.id   AF-A0A955LZW1-F1
#
_cell.length_a   1.000
_cell.length_b   1.000
_cell.length_c   1.000
_cell.angle_alpha   90.00
_cell.angle_beta   90.00
_cell.angle_gamma   90.00
#
_symmetry.space_group_name_H-M   'P 1'
#
loop_
_entity.id
_entity.type
_entity.pdbx_description
1 polymer ?
#
loop_
_entity_poly.entity_id
_entity_poly.type
_entity_poly.pdbx_seq_one_letter_code
_entity_poly.pdbx_strand_id
1 'polypeptide(L)'
;MKKVVIMVLAAMLAASTGFAKTEIIDTEVQQAQKVKKKRYFWTKQLDDLKIVGKVKHIPENNKVIVPYFRVTFATGGKYLNAVGGITTSKTKIYSKLNGVEESIMQDVTNAMYEDLIQQLKDAGYEVLDVSMLDDNATYQKLAESSKFPVVKKNFAQFTPNNRYFPGTVSVKAFMLARDVDALMLKADYTVNFITMARNEQKFNLLKDKSDVAVGQGINVFGELAVITEKGPVAFMIQQPINSAFPIGEVVDATTGMNKVSDGVALVGSLLGGNVGNRQSTSTVEVNAEPEAYKKATADALSKSNGTLVSFMAASIAGEDLNEQDLQAE
;
A
#
# COMPACT_ATOMS: atom_id res chain seq x y z
N MET A 1 5.96 -37.50 7.90
CA MET A 1 6.41 -36.75 6.70
C MET A 1 5.72 -35.39 6.47
N LYS A 2 4.68 -34.98 7.23
CA LYS A 2 4.01 -33.67 7.05
C LYS A 2 4.61 -32.48 7.82
N LYS A 3 5.54 -32.70 8.76
CA LYS A 3 6.16 -31.63 9.57
C LYS A 3 7.42 -31.00 8.96
N VAL A 4 8.00 -31.63 7.94
CA VAL A 4 9.28 -31.17 7.34
C VAL A 4 9.06 -30.14 6.23
N VAL A 5 7.88 -30.10 5.61
CA VAL A 5 7.58 -29.16 4.50
C VAL A 5 7.30 -27.73 5.02
N ILE A 6 6.79 -27.57 6.25
CA ILE A 6 6.47 -26.25 6.82
C ILE A 6 7.72 -25.50 7.29
N MET A 7 8.78 -26.21 7.70
CA MET A 7 10.03 -25.58 8.14
C MET A 7 10.88 -25.01 6.98
N VAL A 8 10.68 -25.49 5.75
CA VAL A 8 11.45 -25.01 4.58
C VAL A 8 10.91 -23.67 4.08
N LEU A 9 9.62 -23.37 4.27
CA LEU A 9 9.05 -22.09 3.88
C LEU A 9 9.46 -20.95 4.82
N ALA A 10 9.61 -21.22 6.12
CA ALA A 10 10.08 -20.25 7.11
C ALA A 10 11.59 -19.95 6.97
N ALA A 11 12.39 -20.94 6.57
CA ALA A 11 13.83 -20.77 6.37
C ALA A 11 14.19 -19.95 5.11
N MET A 12 13.31 -19.87 4.11
CA MET A 12 13.54 -19.03 2.93
C MET A 12 13.27 -17.53 3.15
N LEU A 13 12.54 -17.13 4.20
CA LEU A 13 12.41 -15.72 4.59
C LEU A 13 13.52 -15.23 5.55
N ALA A 14 14.21 -16.14 6.24
CA ALA A 14 15.22 -15.78 7.25
C ALA A 14 16.66 -15.66 6.71
N ALA A 15 16.87 -15.84 5.40
CA ALA A 15 18.20 -15.80 4.76
C ALA A 15 18.34 -14.63 3.78
N SER A 16 18.20 -13.39 4.28
CA SER A 16 18.66 -12.20 3.55
C SER A 16 19.04 -11.04 4.48
N THR A 17 19.83 -11.29 5.53
CA THR A 17 20.55 -10.22 6.22
C THR A 17 21.80 -9.87 5.40
N GLY A 18 21.58 -9.10 4.35
CA GLY A 18 22.60 -8.69 3.40
C GLY A 18 22.01 -7.77 2.34
N PHE A 19 21.17 -6.81 2.77
CA PHE A 19 20.69 -5.76 1.87
C PHE A 19 21.87 -4.86 1.53
N ALA A 20 22.51 -5.14 0.40
CA ALA A 20 23.33 -4.17 -0.27
C ALA A 20 22.44 -2.94 -0.51
N LYS A 21 22.85 -1.80 0.07
CA LYS A 21 22.23 -0.49 -0.05
C LYS A 21 22.04 -0.16 -1.54
N THR A 22 20.86 -0.49 -2.06
CA THR A 22 20.46 -0.18 -3.42
C THR A 22 19.79 1.17 -3.33
N GLU A 23 20.42 2.20 -3.90
CA GLU A 23 19.87 3.55 -3.89
C GLU A 23 18.43 3.53 -4.40
N ILE A 24 17.53 4.09 -3.59
CA ILE A 24 16.14 4.32 -3.92
C ILE A 24 16.12 5.23 -5.16
N ILE A 25 15.78 4.68 -6.32
CA ILE A 25 15.49 5.50 -7.50
C ILE A 25 14.11 6.12 -7.26
N ASP A 26 14.13 7.28 -6.60
CA ASP A 26 12.99 8.18 -6.49
C ASP A 26 12.51 8.46 -7.92
N THR A 27 11.32 7.99 -8.29
CA THR A 27 10.83 8.26 -9.64
C THR A 27 10.60 9.77 -9.79
N GLU A 28 10.89 10.36 -10.95
CA GLU A 28 10.65 11.81 -11.21
C GLU A 28 9.21 12.24 -10.83
N VAL A 29 8.28 11.29 -10.85
CA VAL A 29 6.88 11.39 -10.44
C VAL A 29 6.72 11.68 -8.95
N GLN A 30 7.46 10.98 -8.08
CA GLN A 30 7.40 11.16 -6.63
C GLN A 30 8.00 12.51 -6.25
N GLN A 31 9.09 12.90 -6.92
CA GLN A 31 9.66 14.24 -6.74
C GLN A 31 8.73 15.36 -7.21
N ALA A 32 7.91 15.14 -8.23
CA ALA A 32 6.88 16.08 -8.67
C ALA A 32 5.69 16.16 -7.70
N GLN A 33 5.22 15.04 -7.16
CA GLN A 33 4.10 15.00 -6.20
C GLN A 33 4.42 15.61 -4.84
N LYS A 34 5.71 15.70 -4.47
CA LYS A 34 6.20 16.42 -3.28
C LYS A 34 5.83 17.92 -3.26
N VAL A 35 5.24 18.48 -4.31
CA VAL A 35 4.97 19.93 -4.43
C VAL A 35 3.49 20.25 -4.67
N LYS A 36 2.73 20.57 -3.61
CA LYS A 36 1.39 21.15 -3.76
C LYS A 36 1.45 22.68 -3.76
N LYS A 37 1.12 23.32 -4.88
CA LYS A 37 0.94 24.79 -4.93
C LYS A 37 -0.37 25.19 -4.26
N LYS A 38 -0.31 25.95 -3.16
CA LYS A 38 -1.39 26.86 -2.78
C LYS A 38 -1.29 28.14 -3.63
N ARG A 39 -2.45 28.71 -4.00
CA ARG A 39 -2.54 30.03 -4.62
C ARG A 39 -1.81 31.04 -3.73
N TYR A 40 -0.84 31.74 -4.31
CA TYR A 40 0.07 32.73 -3.73
C TYR A 40 1.19 32.19 -2.81
N PHE A 41 2.37 32.02 -3.44
CA PHE A 41 3.73 32.17 -2.90
C PHE A 41 4.36 31.21 -1.88
N TRP A 42 3.73 30.09 -1.47
CA TRP A 42 4.47 29.06 -0.71
C TRP A 42 4.11 27.64 -1.17
N THR A 43 5.13 26.89 -1.59
CA THR A 43 5.03 25.44 -1.84
C THR A 43 5.28 24.73 -0.52
N LYS A 44 4.24 24.14 0.08
CA LYS A 44 4.44 23.22 1.22
C LYS A 44 4.78 21.85 0.64
N GLN A 45 5.92 21.28 1.04
CA GLN A 45 6.17 19.86 0.82
C GLN A 45 5.09 19.06 1.56
N LEU A 46 4.60 17.98 0.93
CA LEU A 46 3.72 17.04 1.61
C LEU A 46 4.59 16.10 2.42
N ASP A 47 4.44 16.13 3.74
CA ASP A 47 5.09 15.20 4.66
C ASP A 47 4.78 13.76 4.23
N ASP A 48 5.79 12.88 4.20
CA ASP A 48 5.66 11.50 3.71
C ASP A 48 4.71 10.66 4.59
N LEU A 49 4.64 11.03 5.87
CA LEU A 49 3.84 10.39 6.90
C LEU A 49 2.91 11.42 7.57
N LYS A 50 1.77 10.95 8.07
CA LYS A 50 0.78 11.81 8.72
C LYS A 50 0.12 11.11 9.89
N ILE A 51 -0.07 11.86 10.98
CA ILE A 51 -0.91 11.44 12.10
C ILE A 51 -2.29 12.07 11.96
N VAL A 52 -3.34 11.25 12.10
CA VAL A 52 -4.73 11.69 12.21
C VAL A 52 -5.26 11.27 13.57
N GLY A 53 -5.65 12.24 14.39
CA GLY A 53 -6.05 12.04 15.78
C GLY A 53 -5.14 12.80 16.73
N LYS A 54 -5.17 12.43 18.02
CA LYS A 54 -4.32 13.06 19.04
C LYS A 54 -3.52 11.97 19.73
N VAL A 55 -2.20 11.95 19.55
CA VAL A 55 -1.30 10.92 20.14
C VAL A 55 -1.48 10.81 21.64
N LYS A 56 -1.69 11.92 22.36
CA LYS A 56 -2.02 11.94 23.81
C LYS A 56 -3.28 11.18 24.22
N HIS A 57 -4.07 10.67 23.28
CA HIS A 57 -5.21 9.80 23.55
C HIS A 57 -4.83 8.31 23.54
N ILE A 58 -3.64 7.97 23.03
CA ILE A 58 -3.08 6.63 23.13
C ILE A 58 -2.63 6.44 24.58
N PRO A 59 -3.16 5.44 25.30
CA PRO A 59 -2.70 5.14 26.65
C PRO A 59 -1.27 4.60 26.61
N GLU A 60 -0.49 4.90 27.65
CA GLU A 60 0.82 4.28 27.85
C GLU A 60 0.60 2.79 28.15
N ASN A 61 0.84 1.95 27.15
CA ASN A 61 0.76 0.50 27.27
C ASN A 61 1.70 -0.13 26.23
N ASN A 62 2.49 -1.12 26.66
CA ASN A 62 3.39 -1.86 25.79
C ASN A 62 2.73 -3.13 25.23
N LYS A 63 1.59 -3.56 25.75
CA LYS A 63 0.80 -4.66 25.19
C LYS A 63 0.02 -4.17 23.99
N VAL A 64 0.11 -4.91 22.89
CA VAL A 64 -0.63 -4.64 21.66
C VAL A 64 -1.37 -5.88 21.21
N ILE A 65 -2.51 -5.70 20.58
CA ILE A 65 -3.25 -6.77 19.90
C ILE A 65 -3.63 -6.27 18.52
N VAL A 66 -3.47 -7.12 17.49
CA VAL A 66 -3.77 -6.75 16.09
C VAL A 66 -4.93 -7.60 15.57
N PRO A 67 -6.18 -7.33 16.01
CA PRO A 67 -7.33 -8.12 15.60
C PRO A 67 -7.82 -7.77 14.19
N TYR A 68 -7.39 -6.64 13.63
CA TYR A 68 -7.85 -6.12 12.35
C TYR A 68 -6.67 -5.86 11.42
N PHE A 69 -6.52 -6.73 10.42
CA PHE A 69 -5.51 -6.58 9.36
C PHE A 69 -6.18 -6.83 8.01
N ARG A 70 -5.97 -5.94 7.05
CA ARG A 70 -6.48 -6.08 5.69
C ARG A 70 -5.50 -5.58 4.66
N VAL A 71 -5.42 -6.30 3.54
CA VAL A 71 -4.77 -5.85 2.33
C VAL A 71 -5.78 -5.80 1.19
N THR A 72 -5.84 -4.65 0.52
CA THR A 72 -6.62 -4.45 -0.71
C THR A 72 -5.66 -4.43 -1.89
N PHE A 73 -5.78 -5.40 -2.78
CA PHE A 73 -5.00 -5.48 -4.02
C PHE A 73 -5.81 -4.90 -5.16
N ALA A 74 -5.26 -3.90 -5.85
CA ALA A 74 -5.82 -3.47 -7.13
C ALA A 74 -5.60 -4.59 -8.17
N THR A 75 -6.66 -5.03 -8.83
CA THR A 75 -6.61 -6.01 -9.93
C THR A 75 -6.96 -5.38 -11.28
N GLY A 76 -7.47 -4.17 -11.25
CA GLY A 76 -7.74 -3.35 -12.41
C GLY A 76 -8.26 -1.98 -11.99
N GLY A 77 -8.42 -1.09 -12.94
CA GLY A 77 -8.78 0.28 -12.58
C GLY A 77 -8.97 1.18 -13.77
N LYS A 78 -9.67 2.28 -13.52
CA LYS A 78 -9.80 3.37 -14.46
C LYS A 78 -9.16 4.60 -13.86
N TYR A 79 -8.09 5.05 -14.49
CA TYR A 79 -7.45 6.31 -14.16
C TYR A 79 -7.88 7.35 -15.18
N LEU A 80 -8.27 8.52 -14.69
CA LEU A 80 -8.59 9.66 -15.51
C LEU A 80 -7.51 10.73 -15.27
N ASN A 81 -6.74 11.03 -16.30
CA ASN A 81 -5.93 12.23 -16.31
C ASN A 81 -6.69 13.33 -17.08
N ALA A 82 -7.12 14.36 -16.37
CA ALA A 82 -7.76 15.53 -16.94
C ALA A 82 -6.93 16.75 -16.57
N VAL A 83 -6.27 17.35 -17.56
CA VAL A 83 -5.53 18.61 -17.37
C VAL A 83 -6.51 19.76 -17.59
N GLY A 84 -6.64 20.65 -16.60
CA GLY A 84 -7.48 21.85 -16.71
C GLY A 84 -6.84 22.93 -17.60
N GLY A 85 -7.59 23.44 -18.59
CA GLY A 85 -7.19 24.51 -19.51
C GLY A 85 -8.15 24.68 -20.69
N ILE A 86 -7.96 25.72 -21.52
CA ILE A 86 -8.84 26.09 -22.67
C ILE A 86 -8.96 24.96 -23.70
N THR A 87 -8.02 24.01 -23.74
CA THR A 87 -8.09 22.75 -24.49
C THR A 87 -8.05 21.57 -23.52
N THR A 88 -9.21 21.06 -23.11
CA THR A 88 -9.32 19.91 -22.19
C THR A 88 -9.13 18.60 -22.93
N SER A 89 -7.88 18.18 -23.14
CA SER A 89 -7.59 16.79 -23.51
C SER A 89 -7.74 15.90 -22.29
N LYS A 90 -8.59 14.88 -22.37
CA LYS A 90 -8.81 13.88 -21.31
C LYS A 90 -8.23 12.53 -21.75
N THR A 91 -7.33 11.98 -20.94
CA THR A 91 -6.80 10.63 -21.14
C THR A 91 -7.44 9.70 -20.12
N LYS A 92 -8.09 8.62 -20.60
CA LYS A 92 -8.58 7.52 -19.77
C LYS A 92 -7.61 6.35 -19.90
N ILE A 93 -7.04 5.89 -18.79
CA ILE A 93 -6.20 4.69 -18.75
C ILE A 93 -7.00 3.60 -18.04
N TYR A 94 -7.32 2.53 -18.74
CA TYR A 94 -7.82 1.30 -18.16
C TYR A 94 -6.64 0.40 -17.86
N SER A 95 -6.69 -0.26 -16.71
CA SER A 95 -5.62 -1.14 -16.25
C SER A 95 -6.18 -2.49 -15.86
N LYS A 96 -5.38 -3.53 -16.06
CA LYS A 96 -5.69 -4.90 -15.65
C LYS A 96 -4.43 -5.64 -15.24
N LEU A 97 -4.51 -6.36 -14.13
CA LEU A 97 -3.49 -7.29 -13.66
C LEU A 97 -3.88 -8.70 -14.13
N ASN A 98 -3.00 -9.36 -14.85
CA ASN A 98 -3.12 -10.76 -15.26
C ASN A 98 -2.02 -11.58 -14.59
N GLY A 99 -2.22 -12.90 -14.47
CA GLY A 99 -1.19 -13.84 -14.02
C GLY A 99 -1.03 -13.98 -12.51
N VAL A 100 -1.82 -13.27 -11.69
CA VAL A 100 -1.80 -13.40 -10.23
C VAL A 100 -3.08 -14.03 -9.72
N GLU A 101 -2.96 -15.19 -9.09
CA GLU A 101 -4.07 -15.88 -8.45
C GLU A 101 -4.41 -15.29 -7.08
N GLU A 102 -5.67 -15.45 -6.66
CA GLU A 102 -6.14 -15.03 -5.34
C GLU A 102 -5.40 -15.72 -4.18
N SER A 103 -4.95 -16.95 -4.41
CA SER A 103 -4.12 -17.74 -3.48
C SER A 103 -2.82 -17.01 -3.13
N ILE A 104 -2.17 -16.40 -4.11
CA ILE A 104 -0.93 -15.63 -3.93
C ILE A 104 -1.20 -14.37 -3.09
N MET A 105 -2.30 -13.68 -3.34
CA MET A 105 -2.69 -12.49 -2.57
C MET A 105 -3.02 -12.84 -1.11
N GLN A 106 -3.69 -13.97 -0.88
CA GLN A 106 -3.95 -14.49 0.45
C GLN A 106 -2.64 -14.89 1.17
N ASP A 107 -1.73 -15.57 0.48
CA ASP A 107 -0.40 -15.94 1.02
C ASP A 107 0.39 -14.71 1.44
N VAL A 108 0.43 -13.68 0.59
CA VAL A 108 1.08 -12.39 0.91
C VAL A 108 0.40 -11.76 2.13
N THR A 109 -0.94 -11.75 2.18
CA THR A 109 -1.67 -11.18 3.32
C THR A 109 -1.34 -11.87 4.64
N ASN A 110 -1.27 -13.21 4.63
CA ASN A 110 -0.88 -13.99 5.81
C ASN A 110 0.56 -13.68 6.22
N ALA A 111 1.50 -13.70 5.27
CA ALA A 111 2.90 -13.42 5.55
C ALA A 111 3.12 -12.01 6.10
N MET A 112 2.40 -11.01 5.58
CA MET A 112 2.55 -9.61 5.99
C MET A 112 1.89 -9.30 7.34
N TYR A 113 0.91 -10.11 7.76
CA TYR A 113 0.42 -10.07 9.13
C TYR A 113 1.47 -10.56 10.11
N GLU A 114 2.09 -11.73 9.84
CA GLU A 114 3.16 -12.26 10.68
C GLU A 114 4.37 -11.31 10.73
N ASP A 115 4.72 -10.70 9.60
CA ASP A 115 5.76 -9.66 9.53
C ASP A 115 5.40 -8.43 10.41
N LEU A 116 4.17 -7.92 10.35
CA LEU A 116 3.73 -6.83 11.24
C LEU A 116 3.85 -7.22 12.72
N ILE A 117 3.44 -8.45 13.07
CA ILE A 117 3.57 -8.96 14.43
C ILE A 117 5.04 -9.00 14.85
N GLN A 118 5.93 -9.45 13.97
CA GLN A 118 7.36 -9.50 14.27
C GLN A 118 7.94 -8.10 14.47
N GLN A 119 7.62 -7.15 13.59
CA GLN A 119 8.12 -5.78 13.71
C GLN A 119 7.61 -5.06 14.96
N LEU A 120 6.37 -5.32 15.39
CA LEU A 120 5.88 -4.82 16.68
C LEU A 120 6.69 -5.39 17.85
N LYS A 121 7.05 -6.69 17.81
CA LYS A 121 7.91 -7.29 18.85
C LYS A 121 9.32 -6.69 18.83
N ASP A 122 9.88 -6.49 17.64
CA ASP A 122 11.21 -5.90 17.47
C ASP A 122 11.24 -4.44 17.96
N ALA A 123 10.13 -3.71 17.83
CA ALA A 123 9.92 -2.39 18.42
C ALA A 123 9.63 -2.41 19.93
N GLY A 124 9.67 -3.57 20.59
CA GLY A 124 9.54 -3.71 22.05
C GLY A 124 8.11 -3.89 22.58
N TYR A 125 7.12 -4.10 21.71
CA TYR A 125 5.74 -4.35 22.14
C TYR A 125 5.54 -5.82 22.55
N GLU A 126 4.74 -6.04 23.60
CA GLU A 126 4.21 -7.35 23.97
C GLU A 126 2.98 -7.64 23.10
N VAL A 127 3.15 -8.42 22.03
CA VAL A 127 2.03 -8.74 21.13
C VAL A 127 1.20 -9.91 21.69
N LEU A 128 -0.05 -9.61 22.05
CA LEU A 128 -1.04 -10.59 22.50
C LEU A 128 -1.64 -11.36 21.32
N ASP A 129 -2.00 -12.63 21.55
CA ASP A 129 -2.69 -13.44 20.55
C ASP A 129 -4.15 -12.96 20.37
N VAL A 130 -4.57 -12.83 19.12
CA VAL A 130 -5.95 -12.48 18.77
C VAL A 130 -6.94 -13.53 19.25
N SER A 131 -6.52 -14.79 19.43
CA SER A 131 -7.39 -15.85 19.97
C SER A 131 -7.93 -15.54 21.37
N MET A 132 -7.30 -14.62 22.12
CA MET A 132 -7.83 -14.13 23.39
C MET A 132 -9.19 -13.43 23.25
N LEU A 133 -9.53 -12.98 22.04
CA LEU A 133 -10.79 -12.34 21.72
C LEU A 133 -11.86 -13.34 21.25
N ASP A 134 -11.52 -14.61 21.04
CA ASP A 134 -12.43 -15.60 20.47
C ASP A 134 -13.67 -15.81 21.36
N ASP A 135 -13.52 -15.68 22.69
CA ASP A 135 -14.63 -15.76 23.66
C ASP A 135 -15.36 -14.42 23.90
N ASN A 136 -14.88 -13.32 23.29
CA ASN A 136 -15.50 -12.02 23.46
C ASN A 136 -16.73 -11.88 22.55
N ALA A 137 -17.92 -11.81 23.15
CA ALA A 137 -19.19 -11.72 22.42
C ALA A 137 -19.30 -10.50 21.49
N THR A 138 -18.64 -9.38 21.82
CA THR A 138 -18.59 -8.19 20.96
C THR A 138 -17.72 -8.47 19.74
N TYR A 139 -16.57 -9.11 19.93
CA TYR A 139 -15.68 -9.53 18.84
C TYR A 139 -16.35 -10.57 17.93
N GLN A 140 -17.01 -11.59 18.48
CA GLN A 140 -17.74 -12.60 17.69
C GLN A 140 -18.83 -11.99 16.81
N LYS A 141 -19.67 -11.10 17.35
CA LYS A 141 -20.71 -10.39 16.58
C LYS A 141 -20.14 -9.50 15.49
N LEU A 142 -18.95 -8.95 15.72
CA LEU A 142 -18.22 -8.25 14.68
C LEU A 142 -17.76 -9.28 13.64
N ALA A 143 -17.05 -10.34 14.04
CA ALA A 143 -16.54 -11.42 13.20
C ALA A 143 -17.58 -11.97 12.20
N GLU A 144 -18.77 -12.34 12.70
CA GLU A 144 -19.89 -12.87 11.90
C GLU A 144 -20.33 -11.95 10.75
N SER A 145 -20.11 -10.64 10.87
CA SER A 145 -20.52 -9.66 9.88
C SER A 145 -19.53 -9.48 8.73
N SER A 146 -18.28 -9.97 8.84
CA SER A 146 -17.35 -9.92 7.72
C SER A 146 -17.50 -11.12 6.82
N LYS A 147 -17.36 -10.85 5.53
CA LYS A 147 -17.16 -11.87 4.51
C LYS A 147 -15.87 -11.54 3.79
N PHE A 148 -14.84 -12.34 4.01
CA PHE A 148 -13.58 -12.29 3.27
C PHE A 148 -13.26 -13.66 2.69
N PRO A 149 -12.60 -13.73 1.51
CA PRO A 149 -12.14 -12.60 0.70
C PRO A 149 -13.29 -11.83 0.02
N VAL A 150 -13.06 -10.54 -0.28
CA VAL A 150 -13.97 -9.74 -1.12
C VAL A 150 -13.31 -9.54 -2.47
N VAL A 151 -13.73 -10.31 -3.46
CA VAL A 151 -13.21 -10.21 -4.82
C VAL A 151 -14.20 -9.49 -5.72
N LYS A 152 -13.74 -8.42 -6.37
CA LYS A 152 -14.48 -7.65 -7.37
C LYS A 152 -13.64 -7.47 -8.62
N LYS A 153 -14.26 -6.96 -9.67
CA LYS A 153 -13.62 -6.75 -10.99
C LYS A 153 -12.28 -6.00 -10.94
N ASN A 154 -12.15 -5.02 -10.05
CA ASN A 154 -11.03 -4.08 -10.02
C ASN A 154 -10.18 -4.18 -8.75
N PHE A 155 -10.61 -4.98 -7.77
CA PHE A 155 -9.84 -5.18 -6.56
C PHE A 155 -10.19 -6.50 -5.88
N ALA A 156 -9.27 -7.01 -5.08
CA ALA A 156 -9.49 -8.11 -4.16
C ALA A 156 -9.04 -7.71 -2.75
N GLN A 157 -9.84 -8.02 -1.74
CA GLN A 157 -9.51 -7.74 -0.33
C GLN A 157 -9.39 -9.03 0.44
N PHE A 158 -8.33 -9.11 1.23
CA PHE A 158 -8.01 -10.27 2.04
C PHE A 158 -7.72 -9.82 3.47
N THR A 159 -8.07 -10.70 4.40
CA THR A 159 -7.64 -10.67 5.80
C THR A 159 -6.80 -11.90 6.06
N PRO A 160 -6.01 -11.95 7.15
CA PRO A 160 -5.35 -13.19 7.53
C PRO A 160 -6.38 -14.31 7.72
N ASN A 161 -6.00 -15.55 7.44
CA ASN A 161 -6.91 -16.68 7.54
C ASN A 161 -7.60 -16.72 8.92
N ASN A 162 -8.93 -16.91 8.90
CA ASN A 162 -9.79 -16.93 10.10
C ASN A 162 -9.81 -15.61 10.90
N ARG A 163 -9.44 -14.47 10.28
CA ARG A 163 -9.51 -13.15 10.92
C ARG A 163 -10.54 -12.24 10.27
N TYR A 164 -11.07 -11.33 11.08
CA TYR A 164 -12.12 -10.39 10.73
C TYR A 164 -11.57 -8.98 10.44
N PHE A 165 -12.32 -8.18 9.68
CA PHE A 165 -12.02 -6.75 9.52
C PHE A 165 -13.28 -5.88 9.51
N PRO A 166 -13.43 -4.89 10.42
CA PRO A 166 -14.67 -4.13 10.58
C PRO A 166 -14.97 -3.11 9.49
N GLY A 167 -14.08 -2.93 8.53
CA GLY A 167 -14.16 -1.81 7.60
C GLY A 167 -13.93 -0.52 8.37
N THR A 168 -15.00 0.24 8.59
CA THR A 168 -14.96 1.46 9.42
C THR A 168 -14.98 1.07 10.90
N VAL A 169 -14.10 1.67 11.71
CA VAL A 169 -14.08 1.46 13.16
C VAL A 169 -15.44 1.85 13.73
N SER A 170 -16.18 0.86 14.24
CA SER A 170 -17.52 1.04 14.79
C SER A 170 -17.48 1.30 16.29
N VAL A 171 -18.60 1.76 16.87
CA VAL A 171 -18.75 1.91 18.33
C VAL A 171 -18.39 0.64 19.08
N LYS A 172 -18.70 -0.53 18.52
CA LYS A 172 -18.37 -1.85 19.11
C LYS A 172 -16.86 -2.10 19.18
N ALA A 173 -16.09 -1.61 18.20
CA ALA A 173 -14.64 -1.70 18.25
C ALA A 173 -14.06 -0.82 19.37
N PHE A 174 -14.63 0.36 19.63
CA PHE A 174 -14.21 1.16 20.80
C PHE A 174 -14.54 0.45 22.12
N MET A 175 -15.71 -0.18 22.24
CA MET A 175 -16.08 -0.95 23.43
C MET A 175 -15.09 -2.10 23.67
N LEU A 176 -14.72 -2.84 22.61
CA LEU A 176 -13.74 -3.91 22.70
C LEU A 176 -12.37 -3.42 23.18
N ALA A 177 -11.93 -2.22 22.76
CA ALA A 177 -10.68 -1.63 23.24
C ALA A 177 -10.71 -1.29 24.75
N ARG A 178 -11.90 -1.10 25.36
CA ARG A 178 -12.02 -0.86 26.81
C ARG A 178 -11.87 -2.15 27.61
N ASP A 179 -12.34 -3.25 27.05
CA ASP A 179 -12.41 -4.55 27.72
C ASP A 179 -11.06 -5.29 27.68
N VAL A 180 -10.12 -4.82 26.85
CA VAL A 180 -8.81 -5.44 26.65
C VAL A 180 -7.73 -4.51 27.21
N ASP A 181 -6.90 -5.03 28.13
CA ASP A 181 -5.73 -4.33 28.69
C ASP A 181 -4.55 -4.27 27.70
N ALA A 182 -4.81 -3.82 26.47
CA ALA A 182 -3.82 -3.70 25.40
C ALA A 182 -4.23 -2.63 24.37
N LEU A 183 -3.25 -2.10 23.65
CA LEU A 183 -3.47 -1.27 22.48
C LEU A 183 -4.07 -2.12 21.35
N MET A 184 -5.32 -1.84 20.99
CA MET A 184 -5.96 -2.52 19.87
C MET A 184 -5.60 -1.83 18.55
N LEU A 185 -4.89 -2.55 17.68
CA LEU A 185 -4.39 -2.05 16.41
C LEU A 185 -5.28 -2.46 15.23
N LYS A 186 -5.39 -1.57 14.25
CA LYS A 186 -5.96 -1.81 12.93
C LYS A 186 -4.92 -1.47 11.88
N ALA A 187 -4.58 -2.43 11.02
CA ALA A 187 -3.71 -2.22 9.87
C ALA A 187 -4.49 -2.40 8.56
N ASP A 188 -4.34 -1.47 7.62
CA ASP A 188 -5.14 -1.44 6.40
C ASP A 188 -4.33 -0.90 5.23
N TYR A 189 -4.00 -1.79 4.29
CA TYR A 189 -3.11 -1.49 3.17
C TYR A 189 -3.84 -1.53 1.84
N THR A 190 -3.37 -0.74 0.89
CA THR A 190 -3.75 -0.78 -0.51
C THR A 190 -2.52 -0.95 -1.39
N VAL A 191 -2.46 -2.05 -2.12
CA VAL A 191 -1.41 -2.41 -3.07
C VAL A 191 -1.87 -2.03 -4.48
N ASN A 192 -1.12 -1.16 -5.14
CA ASN A 192 -1.30 -0.84 -6.56
C ASN A 192 -0.14 -1.41 -7.38
N PHE A 193 -0.42 -1.85 -8.61
CA PHE A 193 0.56 -2.48 -9.51
C PHE A 193 1.03 -1.59 -10.66
N ILE A 194 0.53 -0.34 -10.74
CA ILE A 194 0.87 0.62 -11.78
C ILE A 194 1.50 1.86 -11.18
N THR A 195 2.60 2.29 -11.79
CA THR A 195 3.22 3.60 -11.57
C THR A 195 2.77 4.55 -12.70
N MET A 196 2.41 5.78 -12.34
CA MET A 196 1.98 6.78 -13.33
C MET A 196 2.84 8.02 -13.25
N ALA A 197 3.69 8.22 -14.25
CA ALA A 197 4.37 9.49 -14.44
C ALA A 197 3.43 10.49 -15.09
N ARG A 198 2.86 11.37 -14.26
CA ARG A 198 2.16 12.55 -14.76
C ARG A 198 3.19 13.57 -15.24
N ASN A 199 3.09 13.96 -16.50
CA ASN A 199 3.89 15.05 -17.04
C ASN A 199 3.39 16.39 -16.47
N GLU A 200 3.86 16.77 -15.28
CA GLU A 200 3.55 18.06 -14.65
C GLU A 200 4.41 19.20 -15.23
N GLN A 201 4.36 19.42 -16.54
CA GLN A 201 4.72 20.66 -17.27
C GLN A 201 6.08 21.37 -17.04
N LYS A 202 6.91 21.03 -16.05
CA LYS A 202 8.01 21.93 -15.65
C LYS A 202 9.35 21.70 -16.35
N PHE A 203 9.54 20.59 -17.07
CA PHE A 203 10.87 20.26 -17.62
C PHE A 203 10.91 19.78 -19.08
N ASN A 204 9.77 19.66 -19.76
CA ASN A 204 9.75 19.24 -21.17
C ASN A 204 8.76 20.08 -22.01
N LEU A 205 9.22 21.23 -22.52
CA LEU A 205 8.46 22.11 -23.42
C LEU A 205 8.10 21.46 -24.78
N LEU A 206 8.66 20.30 -25.10
CA LEU A 206 8.49 19.59 -26.36
C LEU A 206 7.56 18.36 -26.29
N LYS A 207 7.07 17.97 -25.10
CA LYS A 207 6.13 16.84 -24.95
C LYS A 207 4.71 17.35 -24.65
N ASP A 208 3.73 16.84 -25.37
CA ASP A 208 2.32 17.22 -25.24
C ASP A 208 1.78 16.86 -23.84
N LYS A 209 0.90 17.70 -23.29
CA LYS A 209 0.33 17.56 -21.93
C LYS A 209 -0.59 16.34 -21.77
N SER A 210 -0.85 15.66 -22.87
CA SER A 210 -1.63 14.43 -22.98
C SER A 210 -0.80 13.17 -22.70
N ASP A 211 0.55 13.27 -22.72
CA ASP A 211 1.46 12.14 -22.52
C ASP A 211 1.50 11.74 -21.04
N VAL A 212 1.03 10.51 -20.77
CA VAL A 212 1.12 9.88 -19.45
C VAL A 212 1.95 8.64 -19.64
N ALA A 213 3.13 8.62 -19.03
CA ALA A 213 3.94 7.42 -19.04
C ALA A 213 3.41 6.50 -17.93
N VAL A 214 3.00 5.30 -18.32
CA VAL A 214 2.50 4.28 -17.41
C VAL A 214 3.56 3.20 -17.32
N GLY A 215 3.94 2.86 -16.09
CA GLY A 215 4.85 1.75 -15.79
C GLY A 215 4.15 0.74 -14.90
N GLN A 216 4.84 -0.37 -14.68
CA GLN A 216 4.52 -1.32 -13.63
C GLN A 216 5.33 -1.02 -12.37
N GLY A 217 4.78 -1.41 -11.23
CA GLY A 217 5.50 -1.39 -9.97
C GLY A 217 4.53 -1.54 -8.82
N ILE A 218 4.99 -2.18 -7.74
CA ILE A 218 4.20 -2.24 -6.52
C ILE A 218 4.35 -0.94 -5.74
N ASN A 219 3.21 -0.31 -5.46
CA ASN A 219 3.09 0.91 -4.66
C ASN A 219 2.10 0.64 -3.54
N VAL A 220 2.51 0.84 -2.29
CA VAL A 220 1.69 0.58 -1.10
C VAL A 220 1.34 1.89 -0.42
N PHE A 221 0.05 2.10 -0.22
CA PHE A 221 -0.47 3.04 0.77
C PHE A 221 -1.00 2.24 1.96
N GLY A 222 -1.00 2.85 3.13
CA GLY A 222 -1.61 2.19 4.27
C GLY A 222 -1.71 3.08 5.49
N GLU A 223 -2.40 2.54 6.48
CA GLU A 223 -2.46 3.09 7.81
C GLU A 223 -2.29 1.99 8.86
N LEU A 224 -1.66 2.37 9.97
CA LEU A 224 -1.70 1.65 11.24
C LEU A 224 -2.42 2.55 12.23
N ALA A 225 -3.50 2.08 12.82
CA ALA A 225 -4.32 2.87 13.72
C ALA A 225 -4.45 2.21 15.08
N VAL A 226 -4.24 2.99 16.14
CA VAL A 226 -4.56 2.61 17.51
C VAL A 226 -6.00 2.99 17.80
N ILE A 227 -6.83 2.02 18.14
CA ILE A 227 -8.22 2.24 18.51
C ILE A 227 -8.28 2.59 20.00
N THR A 228 -8.67 3.83 20.31
CA THR A 228 -8.80 4.32 21.70
C THR A 228 -10.25 4.62 22.05
N GLU A 229 -10.56 4.73 23.34
CA GLU A 229 -11.90 5.16 23.81
C GLU A 229 -12.30 6.55 23.28
N LYS A 230 -11.32 7.41 23.02
CA LYS A 230 -11.51 8.80 22.57
C LYS A 230 -11.50 8.93 21.04
N GLY A 231 -11.51 7.80 20.34
CA GLY A 231 -11.43 7.70 18.88
C GLY A 231 -10.08 7.15 18.39
N PRO A 232 -9.99 6.75 17.11
CA PRO A 232 -8.76 6.18 16.59
C PRO A 232 -7.68 7.24 16.42
N VAL A 233 -6.42 6.84 16.61
CA VAL A 233 -5.23 7.60 16.23
C VAL A 233 -4.54 6.82 15.12
N ALA A 234 -4.56 7.37 13.90
CA ALA A 234 -4.04 6.71 12.70
C ALA A 234 -2.71 7.32 12.26
N PHE A 235 -1.74 6.44 12.00
CA PHE A 235 -0.45 6.72 11.39
C PHE A 235 -0.56 6.32 9.93
N MET A 236 -0.38 7.27 9.01
CA MET A 236 -0.71 7.09 7.61
C MET A 236 0.47 7.38 6.70
N ILE A 237 0.65 6.52 5.69
CA ILE A 237 1.56 6.74 4.57
C ILE A 237 0.89 7.71 3.59
N GLN A 238 1.44 8.91 3.41
CA GLN A 238 0.96 9.91 2.43
C GLN A 238 1.61 9.73 1.05
N GLN A 239 2.85 9.26 1.01
CA GLN A 239 3.56 8.91 -0.22
C GLN A 239 3.74 7.40 -0.32
N PRO A 240 3.39 6.77 -1.46
CA PRO A 240 3.42 5.32 -1.54
C PRO A 240 4.83 4.78 -1.35
N ILE A 241 4.93 3.71 -0.57
CA ILE A 241 6.16 2.93 -0.43
C ILE A 241 6.21 1.93 -1.57
N ASN A 242 7.34 1.90 -2.28
CA ASN A 242 7.48 1.13 -3.50
C ASN A 242 8.42 -0.05 -3.35
N SER A 243 8.18 -1.07 -4.18
CA SER A 243 9.19 -2.08 -4.45
C SER A 243 9.99 -1.73 -5.69
N ALA A 244 11.30 -2.01 -5.64
CA ALA A 244 12.19 -1.91 -6.78
C ALA A 244 12.12 -3.15 -7.69
N PHE A 245 11.44 -4.23 -7.26
CA PHE A 245 11.37 -5.46 -8.04
C PHE A 245 10.35 -5.34 -9.19
N PRO A 246 10.73 -5.70 -10.42
CA PRO A 246 9.76 -5.83 -11.51
C PRO A 246 8.78 -6.95 -11.19
N ILE A 247 7.54 -6.84 -11.69
CA ILE A 247 6.48 -7.82 -11.46
C ILE A 247 6.08 -8.62 -12.69
N GLY A 248 6.53 -8.23 -13.88
CA GLY A 248 6.29 -8.94 -15.13
C GLY A 248 6.47 -8.05 -16.35
N GLU A 249 5.55 -8.14 -17.31
CA GLU A 249 5.57 -7.36 -18.55
C GLU A 249 4.38 -6.41 -18.63
N VAL A 250 4.61 -5.24 -19.24
CA VAL A 250 3.54 -4.27 -19.54
C VAL A 250 3.19 -4.37 -21.01
N VAL A 251 1.89 -4.53 -21.30
CA VAL A 251 1.33 -4.63 -22.64
C VAL A 251 0.39 -3.46 -22.91
N ASP A 252 0.67 -2.72 -23.99
CA ASP A 252 -0.28 -1.75 -24.55
C ASP A 252 -1.34 -2.48 -25.38
N ALA A 253 -2.59 -2.44 -24.92
CA ALA A 253 -3.75 -3.05 -25.56
C ALA A 253 -4.70 -2.01 -26.22
N THR A 254 -4.21 -0.80 -26.51
CA THR A 254 -5.04 0.34 -26.95
C THR A 254 -5.55 0.22 -28.40
N THR A 255 -4.78 -0.43 -29.28
CA THR A 255 -5.16 -0.77 -30.67
C THR A 255 -4.54 -2.12 -31.02
N GLY A 256 -5.10 -2.91 -31.95
CA GLY A 256 -4.77 -4.33 -32.20
C GLY A 256 -3.33 -4.70 -32.59
N MET A 257 -2.36 -3.84 -32.33
CA MET A 257 -0.92 -4.07 -32.41
C MET A 257 -0.35 -3.95 -30.98
N ASN A 258 -0.18 -5.10 -30.32
CA ASN A 258 0.34 -5.17 -28.96
C ASN A 258 1.81 -4.71 -28.94
N LYS A 259 2.13 -3.67 -28.18
CA LYS A 259 3.52 -3.32 -27.85
C LYS A 259 3.84 -3.89 -26.47
N VAL A 260 4.87 -4.72 -26.40
CA VAL A 260 5.39 -5.32 -25.16
C VAL A 260 6.63 -4.54 -24.74
N SER A 261 6.73 -4.21 -23.45
CA SER A 261 7.92 -3.61 -22.86
C SER A 261 8.36 -4.40 -21.63
N ASP A 262 9.63 -4.79 -21.59
CA ASP A 262 10.23 -5.52 -20.48
C ASP A 262 10.60 -4.56 -19.34
N GLY A 263 10.12 -4.85 -18.11
CA GLY A 263 10.66 -4.38 -16.82
C GLY A 263 10.80 -2.87 -16.55
N VAL A 264 10.06 -2.33 -15.56
CA VAL A 264 10.15 -0.95 -14.95
C VAL A 264 10.15 0.26 -15.92
N ALA A 265 10.31 0.04 -17.23
CA ALA A 265 10.31 1.06 -18.24
C ALA A 265 8.92 1.69 -18.33
N LEU A 266 8.86 2.99 -18.04
CA LEU A 266 7.69 3.81 -18.33
C LEU A 266 7.48 3.78 -19.85
N VAL A 267 6.36 3.21 -20.31
CA VAL A 267 6.02 3.24 -21.73
C VAL A 267 5.67 4.68 -22.10
N GLY A 268 6.66 5.40 -22.65
CA GLY A 268 6.50 6.73 -23.22
C GLY A 268 5.94 6.64 -24.63
N SER A 269 4.92 7.45 -24.95
CA SER A 269 4.20 7.47 -26.23
C SER A 269 3.21 6.31 -26.47
N LEU A 270 2.31 6.07 -25.50
CA LEU A 270 1.05 5.35 -25.75
C LEU A 270 0.03 6.17 -26.59
N LEU A 271 0.31 7.44 -26.88
CA LEU A 271 -0.69 8.42 -27.33
C LEU A 271 -0.26 9.27 -28.54
N GLY A 272 0.65 8.76 -29.37
CA GLY A 272 1.05 9.42 -30.62
C GLY A 272 0.24 8.94 -31.82
N GLY A 273 -0.91 9.56 -32.12
CA GLY A 273 -1.56 9.33 -33.43
C GLY A 273 -3.05 9.62 -33.52
N ASN A 274 -3.50 10.84 -33.25
CA ASN A 274 -4.56 11.50 -34.03
C ASN A 274 -4.78 12.92 -33.52
N VAL A 275 -4.16 13.87 -34.21
CA VAL A 275 -4.36 15.31 -34.06
C VAL A 275 -5.78 15.63 -34.55
N GLY A 276 -6.79 15.45 -33.69
CA GLY A 276 -8.18 15.75 -34.03
C GLY A 276 -9.21 15.41 -32.96
N ASN A 277 -8.97 14.37 -32.14
CA ASN A 277 -9.95 13.94 -31.13
C ASN A 277 -9.51 14.31 -29.69
N ARG A 278 -10.32 15.16 -29.06
CA ARG A 278 -10.15 15.74 -27.70
C ARG A 278 -10.18 14.72 -26.53
N GLN A 279 -10.24 13.42 -26.79
CA GLN A 279 -10.26 12.38 -25.76
C GLN A 279 -9.53 11.13 -26.25
N SER A 280 -8.50 10.71 -25.50
CA SER A 280 -7.80 9.45 -25.74
C SER A 280 -8.17 8.42 -24.65
N THR A 281 -8.27 7.16 -25.06
CA THR A 281 -8.46 6.03 -24.16
C THR A 281 -7.33 5.06 -24.43
N SER A 282 -6.65 4.60 -23.39
CA SER A 282 -5.60 3.60 -23.45
C SER A 282 -5.93 2.46 -22.49
N THR A 283 -5.55 1.24 -22.86
CA THR A 283 -5.66 0.06 -22.01
C THR A 283 -4.26 -0.50 -21.80
N VAL A 284 -3.89 -0.65 -20.54
CA VAL A 284 -2.61 -1.22 -20.11
C VAL A 284 -2.88 -2.52 -19.38
N GLU A 285 -2.29 -3.61 -19.85
CA GLU A 285 -2.32 -4.89 -19.14
C GLU A 285 -0.95 -5.18 -18.56
N VAL A 286 -0.91 -5.58 -17.30
CA VAL A 286 0.32 -6.06 -16.65
C VAL A 286 0.19 -7.57 -16.55
N ASN A 287 1.00 -8.27 -17.34
CA ASN A 287 1.13 -9.72 -17.27
C ASN A 287 2.19 -10.03 -16.23
N ALA A 288 1.74 -10.20 -14.98
CA ALA A 288 2.64 -10.43 -13.88
C ALA A 288 3.10 -11.89 -13.83
N GLU A 289 4.37 -12.09 -13.49
CA GLU A 289 4.87 -13.38 -13.07
C GLU A 289 4.49 -13.60 -11.59
N PRO A 290 3.83 -14.72 -11.25
CA PRO A 290 3.36 -15.03 -9.88
C PRO A 290 4.38 -14.74 -8.77
N GLU A 291 5.58 -15.30 -8.90
CA GLU A 291 6.61 -15.21 -7.86
C GLU A 291 7.27 -13.82 -7.81
N ALA A 292 7.44 -13.17 -8.96
CA ALA A 292 7.94 -11.80 -9.04
C ALA A 292 6.96 -10.82 -8.37
N TYR A 293 5.66 -10.97 -8.64
CA TYR A 293 4.61 -10.20 -7.99
C TYR A 293 4.60 -10.42 -6.47
N LYS A 294 4.65 -11.69 -6.03
CA LYS A 294 4.70 -12.05 -4.60
C LYS A 294 5.88 -11.39 -3.90
N LYS A 295 7.07 -11.47 -4.49
CA LYS A 295 8.30 -10.86 -3.96
C LYS A 295 8.19 -9.33 -3.87
N ALA A 296 7.80 -8.68 -4.96
CA ALA A 296 7.68 -7.21 -4.99
C ALA A 296 6.63 -6.70 -3.98
N THR A 297 5.52 -7.44 -3.83
CA THR A 297 4.46 -7.04 -2.92
C THR A 297 4.84 -7.24 -1.46
N ALA A 298 5.51 -8.35 -1.15
CA ALA A 298 6.04 -8.58 0.20
C ALA A 298 7.10 -7.53 0.58
N ASP A 299 7.99 -7.17 -0.34
CA ASP A 299 9.01 -6.12 -0.12
C ASP A 299 8.36 -4.76 0.24
N ALA A 300 7.39 -4.29 -0.56
CA ALA A 300 6.74 -3.01 -0.30
C ALA A 300 5.88 -3.01 0.97
N LEU A 301 5.16 -4.12 1.25
CA LEU A 301 4.34 -4.24 2.45
C LEU A 301 5.18 -4.36 3.72
N SER A 302 6.28 -5.12 3.71
CA SER A 302 7.19 -5.24 4.86
C SER A 302 7.84 -3.89 5.20
N LYS A 303 8.30 -3.14 4.18
CA LYS A 303 8.74 -1.74 4.36
C LYS A 303 7.64 -0.86 4.96
N SER A 304 6.40 -1.02 4.48
CA SER A 304 5.25 -0.26 4.97
C SER A 304 4.90 -0.56 6.42
N ASN A 305 4.97 -1.84 6.83
CA ASN A 305 4.86 -2.23 8.23
C ASN A 305 5.95 -1.51 9.05
N GLY A 306 7.21 -1.53 8.58
CA GLY A 306 8.35 -1.05 9.35
C GLY A 306 8.26 0.44 9.57
N THR A 307 8.01 1.18 8.48
CA THR A 307 7.79 2.62 8.53
C THR A 307 6.65 2.99 9.48
N LEU A 308 5.51 2.29 9.44
CA LEU A 308 4.37 2.61 10.29
C LEU A 308 4.58 2.26 11.76
N VAL A 309 5.24 1.14 12.07
CA VAL A 309 5.57 0.74 13.44
C VAL A 309 6.56 1.72 14.05
N SER A 310 7.67 2.02 13.37
CA SER A 310 8.67 2.97 13.86
C SER A 310 8.07 4.37 14.03
N PHE A 311 7.27 4.83 13.07
CA PHE A 311 6.60 6.12 13.16
C PHE A 311 5.62 6.19 14.32
N MET A 312 4.85 5.12 14.56
CA MET A 312 3.96 5.03 15.72
C MET A 312 4.75 5.07 17.03
N ALA A 313 5.78 4.25 17.17
CA ALA A 313 6.57 4.12 18.39
C ALA A 313 7.20 5.45 18.81
N ALA A 314 7.90 6.11 17.88
CA ALA A 314 8.56 7.39 18.16
C ALA A 314 7.55 8.51 18.44
N SER A 315 6.42 8.53 17.72
CA SER A 315 5.34 9.50 17.99
C SER A 315 4.79 9.35 19.41
N ILE A 316 4.62 8.11 19.88
CA ILE A 316 4.15 7.81 21.25
C ILE A 316 5.22 8.21 22.28
N ALA A 317 6.50 7.99 21.98
CA ALA A 317 7.62 8.40 22.83
C ALA A 317 7.79 9.93 22.92
N GLY A 318 7.12 10.69 22.04
CA GLY A 318 7.26 12.15 21.96
C GLY A 318 8.57 12.58 21.30
N GLU A 319 9.19 11.70 20.52
CA GLU A 319 10.37 12.00 19.73
C GLU A 319 9.97 12.76 18.46
N ASP A 320 10.60 13.90 18.23
CA ASP A 320 10.52 14.58 16.93
C ASP A 320 11.33 13.77 15.92
N LEU A 321 10.70 12.84 15.21
CA LEU A 321 11.33 12.13 14.11
C LEU A 321 11.64 13.10 12.97
N ASN A 322 12.93 13.34 12.71
CA ASN A 322 13.36 13.92 11.44
C ASN A 322 13.33 12.83 10.36
N GLU A 323 12.87 13.18 9.16
CA GLU A 323 12.71 12.26 8.00
C GLU A 323 13.99 11.47 7.64
N GLN A 324 15.18 11.97 8.04
CA GLN A 324 16.46 11.31 7.78
C GLN A 324 16.68 10.04 8.61
N ASP A 325 16.06 9.94 9.79
CA ASP A 325 16.28 8.81 10.70
C ASP A 325 15.47 7.57 10.26
N LEU A 326 14.35 7.76 9.55
CA LEU A 326 13.46 6.69 9.08
C LEU A 326 13.94 5.99 7.79
N GLN A 327 14.94 6.55 7.10
CA GLN A 327 15.51 5.98 5.87
C GLN A 327 16.88 5.32 6.10
N ALA A 328 17.37 5.29 7.35
CA ALA A 328 18.71 4.85 7.71
C ALA A 328 18.79 3.40 8.23
N GLU A 329 17.64 2.74 8.45
CA GLU A 329 17.53 1.33 8.84
C GLU A 329 17.01 0.46 7.68
#